data_AF-A0A2D8L8B5-F1
#
_entry.id   AF-A0A2D8L8B5-F1
#
_cell.length_a   1.000
_cell.length_b   1.000
_cell.length_c   1.000
_cell.angle_alpha   90.00
_cell.angle_beta   90.00
_cell.angle_gamma   90.00
#
_symmetry.space_group_name_H-M   'P 1'
#
loop_
_entity.id
_entity.type
_entity.pdbx_description
1 polymer ?
#
loop_
_entity_poly.entity_id
_entity_poly.type
_entity_poly.pdbx_seq_one_letter_code
_entity_poly.pdbx_strand_id
1 'polypeptide(L)'
;MSIPSPTVTPNTWEFLRDPMITPTGFREYDARWQYPEAINLPGITALGLGLGTQMHRRGIEPVIAVGNDYRDYSLSIKNALILGLMQAGIRVRD
;
A
#
# COMPACT_ATOMS: atom_id res chain seq x y z
N MET A 1 1.74 4.83 -14.22
CA MET A 1 1.16 5.35 -12.96
C MET A 1 1.90 6.61 -12.56
N SER A 2 1.18 7.60 -12.06
CA SER A 2 1.76 8.80 -11.44
C SER A 2 2.39 8.43 -10.09
N ILE A 3 3.44 9.15 -9.71
CA ILE A 3 4.07 9.05 -8.40
C ILE A 3 3.05 9.52 -7.34
N PRO A 4 2.86 8.79 -6.22
CA PRO A 4 1.98 9.24 -5.14
C PRO A 4 2.34 10.63 -4.61
N SER A 5 1.33 11.43 -4.29
CA SER A 5 1.53 12.74 -3.68
C SER A 5 2.00 12.58 -2.23
N PRO A 6 2.90 13.43 -1.70
CA PRO A 6 3.24 13.41 -0.29
C PRO A 6 2.08 13.87 0.61
N THR A 7 1.16 14.68 0.07
CA THR A 7 0.02 15.23 0.82
C THR A 7 -1.23 15.26 -0.06
N VAL A 8 -2.36 14.87 0.53
CA VAL A 8 -3.71 15.03 0.00
C VAL A 8 -4.61 15.43 1.16
N THR A 9 -5.48 16.42 0.97
CA THR A 9 -6.35 16.93 2.04
C THR A 9 -7.39 15.88 2.44
N PRO A 10 -7.50 15.49 3.73
CA PRO A 10 -8.53 14.58 4.19
C PRO A 10 -9.95 15.12 3.95
N ASN A 11 -10.93 14.20 3.88
CA ASN A 11 -12.35 14.52 3.64
C ASN A 11 -12.64 15.24 2.31
N THR A 12 -11.81 15.01 1.28
CA THR A 12 -12.06 15.46 -0.09
C THR A 12 -12.20 14.28 -1.05
N TRP A 13 -12.67 14.56 -2.26
CA TRP A 13 -12.74 13.56 -3.33
C TRP A 13 -11.35 13.02 -3.70
N GLU A 14 -10.35 13.89 -3.75
CA GLU A 14 -8.96 13.57 -4.03
C GLU A 14 -8.41 12.58 -3.00
N PHE A 15 -8.80 12.71 -1.72
CA PHE A 15 -8.35 11.77 -0.68
C PHE A 15 -8.78 10.32 -0.93
N LEU A 16 -9.93 10.13 -1.59
CA LEU A 16 -10.49 8.82 -1.93
C LEU A 16 -9.93 8.27 -3.25
N ARG A 17 -9.51 9.16 -4.15
CA ARG A 17 -9.08 8.82 -5.51
C ARG A 17 -7.56 8.73 -5.66
N ASP A 18 -6.84 9.71 -5.12
CA ASP A 18 -5.43 9.96 -5.42
C ASP A 18 -4.52 9.30 -4.37
N PRO A 19 -3.45 8.60 -4.78
CA PRO A 19 -2.52 7.97 -3.84
C PRO A 19 -1.70 9.01 -3.08
N MET A 20 -1.76 8.94 -1.75
CA MET A 20 -0.98 9.73 -0.81
C MET A 20 0.00 8.84 -0.06
N ILE A 21 1.30 9.12 -0.15
CA ILE A 21 2.35 8.44 0.63
C ILE A 21 3.40 9.49 1.03
N THR A 22 3.54 9.77 2.32
CA THR A 22 4.66 10.61 2.77
C THR A 22 5.99 9.87 2.58
N PRO A 23 7.08 10.55 2.20
CA PRO A 23 8.36 9.89 1.92
C PRO A 23 9.05 9.33 3.18
N THR A 24 8.63 9.76 4.37
CA THR A 24 9.28 9.43 5.65
C THR A 24 8.90 8.06 6.22
N GLY A 25 7.97 7.34 5.58
CA GLY A 25 7.53 6.05 6.10
C GLY A 25 8.41 4.87 5.75
N PHE A 26 9.28 4.94 4.73
CA PHE A 26 10.29 3.91 4.50
C PHE A 26 11.44 4.07 5.49
N ARG A 27 11.62 3.07 6.36
CA ARG A 27 12.64 3.03 7.40
C ARG A 27 13.65 1.94 7.10
N GLU A 28 14.65 1.79 7.97
CA GLU A 28 15.74 0.84 7.78
C GLU A 28 15.26 -0.62 7.69
N TYR A 29 14.28 -1.01 8.52
CA TYR A 29 13.83 -2.41 8.65
C TYR A 29 12.40 -2.65 8.19
N ASP A 30 11.59 -1.60 8.12
CA ASP A 30 10.17 -1.70 7.80
C ASP A 30 9.66 -0.44 7.11
N ALA A 31 8.38 -0.47 6.75
CA ALA A 31 7.68 0.72 6.29
C ALA A 31 6.55 1.03 7.27
N ARG A 32 6.47 2.28 7.73
CA ARG A 32 5.53 2.70 8.78
C ARG A 32 5.06 4.12 8.58
N TRP A 33 3.76 4.26 8.44
CA TRP A 33 3.03 5.53 8.36
C TRP A 33 1.95 5.58 9.43
N GLN A 34 1.57 6.80 9.84
CA GLN A 34 0.31 7.02 10.55
C GLN A 34 -0.84 7.04 9.53
N TYR A 35 -1.90 6.30 9.81
CA TYR A 35 -3.11 6.29 8.99
C TYR A 35 -4.22 7.04 9.75
N PRO A 36 -4.95 7.97 9.09
CA PRO A 36 -4.88 8.32 7.66
C PRO A 36 -3.91 9.46 7.27
N GLU A 37 -3.16 10.04 8.21
CA GLU A 37 -2.47 11.33 8.02
C GLU A 37 -1.24 11.27 7.10
N ALA A 38 -0.51 10.16 7.11
CA ALA A 38 0.75 9.99 6.37
C ALA A 38 0.64 9.01 5.20
N ILE A 39 -0.45 8.24 5.13
CA ILE A 39 -0.78 7.37 4.00
C ILE A 39 -2.30 7.16 3.94
N ASN A 40 -2.87 7.15 2.73
CA ASN A 40 -4.28 6.84 2.51
C ASN A 40 -4.47 5.46 1.84
N LEU A 41 -5.72 4.99 1.70
CA LEU A 41 -5.99 3.67 1.10
C LEU A 41 -5.48 3.55 -0.35
N PRO A 42 -5.68 4.53 -1.26
CA PRO A 42 -5.05 4.49 -2.58
C PRO A 42 -3.51 4.43 -2.52
N GLY A 43 -2.88 5.08 -1.53
CA GLY A 43 -1.45 4.97 -1.26
C GLY A 43 -1.01 3.56 -0.85
N ILE A 44 -1.79 2.88 -0.01
CA ILE A 44 -1.54 1.48 0.35
C ILE A 44 -1.67 0.56 -0.88
N THR A 45 -2.65 0.79 -1.76
CA THR A 45 -2.77 0.06 -3.03
C THR A 45 -1.54 0.28 -3.91
N ALA A 46 -1.07 1.53 -4.03
CA ALA A 46 0.14 1.85 -4.79
C ALA A 46 1.39 1.18 -4.18
N LEU A 47 1.48 1.09 -2.85
CA LEU A 47 2.53 0.37 -2.14
C LEU A 47 2.52 -1.13 -2.49
N GLY A 48 1.35 -1.77 -2.48
CA GLY A 48 1.19 -3.18 -2.85
C GLY A 48 1.64 -3.47 -4.28
N LEU A 49 1.26 -2.60 -5.23
CA LEU A 49 1.73 -2.69 -6.61
C LEU A 49 3.25 -2.52 -6.72
N GLY A 50 3.82 -1.57 -5.97
CA GLY A 50 5.26 -1.36 -5.88
C GLY A 50 6.01 -2.59 -5.36
N LEU A 51 5.51 -3.21 -4.29
CA LEU A 51 6.08 -4.43 -3.72
C LEU A 51 6.03 -5.59 -4.72
N GLY A 52 4.88 -5.84 -5.34
CA GLY A 52 4.75 -6.89 -6.36
C GLY A 52 5.64 -6.65 -7.58
N THR A 53 5.80 -5.40 -8.01
CA THR A 53 6.74 -5.03 -9.07
C THR A 53 8.19 -5.38 -8.70
N GLN A 54 8.59 -5.15 -7.44
CA GLN A 54 9.93 -5.52 -6.97
C GLN A 54 10.12 -7.04 -6.92
N MET A 55 9.10 -7.82 -6.55
CA MET A 55 9.17 -9.29 -6.57
C MET A 55 9.51 -9.80 -7.97
N HIS A 56 8.77 -9.34 -8.99
CA HIS A 56 9.02 -9.71 -10.39
C HIS A 56 10.42 -9.30 -10.85
N ARG A 57 10.85 -8.08 -10.55
CA ARG A 57 12.19 -7.58 -10.93
C ARG A 57 13.32 -8.38 -10.29
N ARG A 58 13.09 -8.96 -9.13
CA ARG A 58 14.06 -9.78 -8.39
C ARG A 58 13.96 -11.28 -8.71
N GLY A 59 13.06 -11.68 -9.61
CA GLY A 59 12.84 -13.10 -9.94
C GLY A 59 12.28 -13.93 -8.78
N ILE A 60 11.61 -13.28 -7.82
CA ILE A 60 10.93 -13.95 -6.71
C ILE A 60 9.61 -14.50 -7.23
N GLU A 61 9.24 -15.72 -6.83
CA GLU A 61 7.96 -16.31 -7.20
C GLU A 61 6.79 -15.36 -6.80
N PRO A 62 5.85 -15.06 -7.71
CA PRO A 62 4.80 -14.07 -7.48
C PRO A 62 3.65 -14.64 -6.62
N VAL A 63 3.98 -15.08 -5.41
CA VAL A 63 3.06 -15.56 -4.38
C VAL A 63 3.45 -14.95 -3.04
N ILE A 64 2.47 -14.41 -2.30
CA ILE A 64 2.73 -13.77 -1.01
C ILE A 64 1.57 -14.02 -0.04
N ALA A 65 1.89 -14.28 1.22
CA ALA A 65 0.91 -14.32 2.29
C ALA A 65 0.71 -12.93 2.90
N VAL A 66 -0.53 -12.54 3.21
CA VAL A 66 -0.85 -11.22 3.78
C VAL A 66 -1.64 -11.37 5.07
N GLY A 67 -1.10 -10.86 6.17
CA GLY A 67 -1.76 -10.85 7.48
C GLY A 67 -1.92 -9.45 8.04
N ASN A 68 -2.75 -9.31 9.07
CA ASN A 68 -2.92 -8.08 9.84
C ASN A 68 -3.15 -8.37 11.32
N ASP A 69 -2.98 -7.35 12.16
CA ASP A 69 -3.32 -7.40 13.58
C ASP A 69 -4.73 -6.84 13.86
N TYR A 70 -5.07 -6.61 15.14
CA TYR A 70 -6.42 -6.28 15.58
C TYR A 70 -6.73 -4.78 15.71
N ARG A 71 -6.07 -3.89 14.94
CA ARG A 71 -6.49 -2.48 14.90
C ARG A 71 -7.78 -2.32 14.09
N ASP A 72 -8.57 -1.32 14.44
CA ASP A 72 -9.84 -0.98 13.78
C ASP A 72 -9.68 -0.79 12.26
N TYR A 73 -8.57 -0.19 11.82
CA TYR A 73 -8.26 0.03 10.41
C TYR A 73 -7.55 -1.14 9.71
N SER A 74 -7.14 -2.19 10.43
CA SER A 74 -6.23 -3.21 9.91
C SER A 74 -6.80 -3.99 8.72
N LEU A 75 -8.10 -4.33 8.75
CA LEU A 75 -8.75 -5.02 7.64
C LEU A 75 -8.79 -4.16 6.37
N SER A 76 -9.07 -2.85 6.51
CA SER A 76 -9.08 -1.91 5.38
C SER A 76 -7.70 -1.76 4.75
N ILE A 77 -6.65 -1.65 5.57
CA ILE A 77 -5.25 -1.60 5.10
C ILE A 77 -4.88 -2.92 4.40
N LYS A 78 -5.20 -4.07 4.99
CA LYS A 78 -4.94 -5.39 4.39
C LYS A 78 -5.58 -5.49 3.00
N ASN A 79 -6.87 -5.17 2.89
CA ASN A 79 -7.59 -5.25 1.62
C ASN A 79 -7.00 -4.30 0.55
N ALA A 80 -6.64 -3.06 0.92
CA ALA A 80 -5.99 -2.14 -0.01
C ALA A 80 -4.62 -2.67 -0.50
N LEU A 81 -3.81 -3.26 0.41
CA LEU A 81 -2.52 -3.84 0.05
C LEU A 81 -2.69 -5.02 -0.92
N ILE A 82 -3.67 -5.89 -0.64
CA ILE A 82 -4.01 -7.05 -1.47
C ILE A 82 -4.42 -6.61 -2.87
N LEU A 83 -5.24 -5.57 -3.01
CA LEU A 83 -5.62 -5.03 -4.33
C LEU A 83 -4.39 -4.61 -5.15
N GLY A 84 -3.43 -3.93 -4.52
CA GLY A 84 -2.18 -3.55 -5.16
C GLY A 84 -1.33 -4.73 -5.61
N LEU A 85 -1.21 -5.75 -4.75
CA LEU A 85 -0.50 -7.00 -5.05
C LEU A 85 -1.17 -7.77 -6.20
N MET A 86 -2.50 -7.89 -6.19
CA MET A 86 -3.26 -8.52 -7.27
C MET A 86 -3.10 -7.76 -8.59
N GLN A 87 -3.09 -6.41 -8.56
CA GLN A 87 -2.82 -5.59 -9.73
C GLN A 87 -1.41 -5.84 -10.30
N ALA A 88 -0.43 -6.14 -9.45
CA ALA A 88 0.91 -6.56 -9.86
C ALA A 88 0.98 -8.00 -10.37
N GLY A 89 -0.14 -8.74 -10.42
CA GLY A 89 -0.18 -10.14 -10.82
C GLY A 89 0.34 -11.11 -9.75
N ILE A 90 0.36 -10.70 -8.48
CA ILE A 90 0.79 -11.56 -7.37
C ILE A 90 -0.39 -12.43 -6.90
N ARG A 91 -0.15 -13.73 -6.73
CA ARG A 91 -1.09 -14.65 -6.08
C ARG A 91 -1.04 -14.43 -4.57
N VAL A 92 -2.09 -13.82 -4.04
CA VAL A 92 -2.22 -13.58 -2.60
C VAL A 92 -2.76 -14.81 -1.87
N ARG A 93 -2.16 -15.12 -0.72
CA ARG A 93 -2.68 -16.05 0.30
C ARG A 93 -3.11 -15.19 1.50
N ASP A 94 -4.41 -14.99 1.65
CA ASP A 94 -5.00 -14.19 2.72
C ASP A 94 -5.07 -14.98 4.04
#